data_AF-A0AAV8PEU7-F1
#
_entry.id   AF-A0AAV8PEU7-F1
#
_cell.length_a   1.000
_cell.length_b   1.000
_cell.length_c   1.000
_cell.angle_alpha   90.00
_cell.angle_beta   90.00
_cell.angle_gamma   90.00
#
_symmetry.space_group_name_H-M   'P 1'
#
loop_
_entity.id
_entity.type
_entity.pdbx_description
1 polymer ?
#
loop_
_entity_poly.entity_id
_entity_poly.type
_entity_poly.pdbx_seq_one_letter_code
_entity_poly.pdbx_strand_id
1 'polypeptide(L)'
;MIAQNSSDTNSQKMSGRRSRSRQSSSGRITDQQIDDLMSKLQSLLHEARVGSHDRASAAKVLQDTCSYIRSLHREVDDLSERLSELLDAEGVSSAQAAIIRSLLM
;
A
#
# COMPACT_ATOMS: atom_id res chain seq x y z
N MET A 1 -20.35 -16.69 72.01
CA MET A 1 -20.68 -15.26 71.94
C MET A 1 -19.41 -14.55 71.49
N ILE A 2 -19.27 -14.18 70.21
CA ILE A 2 -19.57 -12.85 69.63
C ILE A 2 -18.74 -11.77 70.36
N ALA A 3 -17.84 -10.96 69.76
CA ALA A 3 -17.76 -10.42 68.41
C ALA A 3 -16.30 -10.14 67.98
N GLN A 4 -16.09 -10.14 66.65
CA GLN A 4 -14.98 -9.48 65.97
C GLN A 4 -15.30 -8.00 65.74
N ASN A 5 -14.29 -7.12 65.79
CA ASN A 5 -14.30 -5.77 65.20
C ASN A 5 -12.85 -5.45 64.77
N SER A 6 -12.53 -5.42 63.46
CA SER A 6 -12.31 -4.20 62.62
C SER A 6 -11.19 -3.32 63.19
N SER A 7 -10.14 -2.87 62.50
CA SER A 7 -9.67 -2.78 61.11
C SER A 7 -8.14 -2.66 61.23
N ASP A 8 -7.29 -2.96 60.24
CA ASP A 8 -6.89 -1.96 59.25
C ASP A 8 -5.97 -2.62 58.22
N THR A 9 -6.35 -2.47 56.97
CA THR A 9 -5.54 -2.74 55.79
C THR A 9 -4.63 -1.54 55.56
N ASN A 10 -3.30 -1.70 55.62
CA ASN A 10 -2.40 -0.74 54.99
C ASN A 10 -1.45 -1.39 54.00
N SER A 11 -1.68 -1.00 52.75
CA SER A 11 -0.93 -1.28 51.53
C SER A 11 0.54 -0.85 51.63
N GLN A 12 1.45 -1.70 51.17
CA GLN A 12 2.46 -1.32 50.18
C GLN A 12 3.25 -2.55 49.73
N LYS A 13 2.74 -3.27 48.73
CA LYS A 13 3.60 -4.09 47.87
C LYS A 13 4.03 -3.22 46.70
N MET A 14 5.31 -2.87 46.66
CA MET A 14 5.96 -2.30 45.48
C MET A 14 5.85 -3.31 44.33
N SER A 15 4.81 -3.17 43.51
CA SER A 15 4.70 -3.88 42.25
C SER A 15 5.67 -3.22 41.27
N GLY A 16 6.84 -3.84 41.11
CA GLY A 16 7.76 -3.50 40.04
C GLY A 16 7.01 -3.57 38.72
N ARG A 17 6.67 -2.39 38.18
CA ARG A 17 6.22 -2.21 36.80
C ARG A 17 7.38 -2.61 35.89
N ARG A 18 7.59 -3.92 35.73
CA ARG A 18 8.27 -4.45 34.56
C ARG A 18 7.34 -4.16 33.40
N SER A 19 7.59 -3.01 32.77
CA SER A 19 7.15 -2.68 31.44
C SER A 19 7.40 -3.90 30.58
N ARG A 20 6.33 -4.67 30.37
CA ARG A 20 6.32 -5.71 29.35
C ARG A 20 6.44 -4.93 28.07
N SER A 21 7.68 -4.85 27.59
CA SER A 21 7.98 -4.54 26.20
C SER A 21 6.94 -5.31 25.40
N ARG A 22 6.01 -4.56 24.80
CA ARG A 22 5.09 -5.08 23.82
C ARG A 22 6.03 -5.53 22.72
N GLN A 23 6.42 -6.79 22.78
CA GLN A 23 7.08 -7.46 21.70
C GLN A 23 6.17 -7.23 20.51
N SER A 24 6.60 -6.32 19.64
CA SER A 24 6.06 -6.14 18.32
C SER A 24 6.13 -7.52 17.71
N SER A 25 5.02 -8.24 17.78
CA SER A 25 4.78 -9.40 16.95
C SER A 25 4.97 -8.86 15.54
N SER A 26 6.13 -9.12 14.93
CA SER A 26 6.25 -9.08 13.47
C SER A 26 5.11 -9.96 12.98
N GLY A 27 4.06 -9.27 12.55
CA GLY A 27 2.70 -9.77 12.58
C GLY A 27 2.58 -10.95 11.65
N ARG A 28 2.02 -12.04 12.16
CA ARG A 28 1.54 -13.09 11.28
C ARG A 28 0.52 -12.43 10.34
N ILE A 29 0.75 -12.53 9.05
CA ILE A 29 -0.20 -12.09 8.02
C ILE A 29 -1.53 -12.79 8.35
N THR A 30 -2.59 -12.01 8.50
CA THR A 30 -3.93 -12.52 8.79
C THR A 30 -4.71 -12.70 7.50
N ASP A 31 -5.64 -13.66 7.47
CA ASP A 31 -6.49 -13.89 6.29
C ASP A 31 -7.27 -12.63 5.90
N GLN A 32 -7.72 -11.83 6.88
CA GLN A 32 -8.37 -10.54 6.61
C GLN A 32 -7.46 -9.58 5.83
N GLN A 33 -6.17 -9.51 6.17
CA GLN A 33 -5.22 -8.67 5.43
C GLN A 33 -5.01 -9.17 4.00
N ILE A 34 -5.11 -10.48 3.77
CA ILE A 34 -5.03 -11.08 2.44
C ILE A 34 -6.30 -10.71 1.65
N ASP A 35 -7.49 -10.87 2.23
CA ASP A 35 -8.77 -10.54 1.59
C ASP A 35 -8.90 -9.04 1.26
N ASP A 36 -8.45 -8.17 2.16
CA ASP A 36 -8.39 -6.72 1.94
C ASP A 36 -7.46 -6.36 0.78
N LEU A 37 -6.29 -7.00 0.69
CA LEU A 37 -5.36 -6.82 -0.43
C LEU A 37 -5.98 -7.30 -1.74
N MET A 38 -6.60 -8.49 -1.74
CA MET A 38 -7.26 -9.06 -2.92
C MET A 38 -8.36 -8.15 -3.44
N SER A 39 -9.17 -7.59 -2.54
CA SER A 39 -10.24 -6.64 -2.89
C SER A 39 -9.69 -5.36 -3.53
N LYS A 40 -8.59 -4.82 -3.00
CA LYS A 40 -7.91 -3.64 -3.59
C LYS A 40 -7.35 -3.93 -4.97
N LEU A 41 -6.69 -5.08 -5.16
CA LEU A 41 -6.15 -5.49 -6.46
C LEU A 41 -7.25 -5.68 -7.50
N GLN A 42 -8.37 -6.30 -7.11
CA GLN A 42 -9.53 -6.44 -8.00
C GLN A 42 -10.13 -5.09 -8.38
N SER A 43 -10.25 -4.14 -7.43
CA SER A 43 -10.73 -2.77 -7.70
C SER A 43 -9.84 -2.05 -8.71
N LEU A 44 -8.52 -2.11 -8.51
CA LEU A 44 -7.53 -1.49 -9.40
C LEU A 44 -7.58 -2.08 -10.82
N LEU A 45 -7.73 -3.40 -10.93
CA LEU A 45 -7.89 -4.07 -12.22
C LEU A 45 -9.23 -3.77 -12.89
N HIS A 46 -10.32 -3.65 -12.12
CA HIS A 46 -11.63 -3.28 -12.67
C HIS A 46 -11.63 -1.85 -13.20
N GLU A 47 -11.04 -0.91 -12.46
CA GLU A 47 -10.86 0.47 -12.92
C GLU A 47 -10.02 0.52 -14.21
N ALA A 48 -8.99 -0.32 -14.30
CA ALA A 48 -8.18 -0.46 -15.51
C ALA A 48 -8.89 -1.21 -16.68
N ARG A 49 -9.92 -2.03 -16.41
CA ARG A 49 -10.53 -2.93 -17.42
C ARG A 49 -12.00 -2.70 -17.75
N VAL A 50 -12.76 -1.92 -16.97
CA VAL A 50 -14.14 -1.42 -17.13
C VAL A 50 -15.23 -2.41 -17.66
N GLY A 51 -14.94 -3.68 -17.94
CA GLY A 51 -15.89 -4.56 -18.63
C GLY A 51 -15.76 -6.07 -18.40
N SER A 52 -14.90 -6.55 -17.50
CA SER A 52 -14.76 -7.99 -17.24
C SER A 52 -15.00 -8.29 -15.76
N HIS A 53 -16.27 -8.49 -15.42
CA HIS A 53 -16.73 -8.84 -14.07
C HIS A 53 -16.78 -10.36 -13.88
N ASP A 54 -15.69 -11.06 -14.18
CA ASP A 54 -15.61 -12.51 -13.94
C ASP A 54 -14.98 -12.82 -12.58
N ARG A 55 -15.48 -13.85 -11.89
CA ARG A 55 -14.97 -14.29 -10.58
C ARG A 55 -13.60 -14.96 -10.76
N ALA A 56 -12.55 -14.15 -10.86
CA ALA A 56 -11.19 -14.62 -11.02
C ALA A 56 -10.62 -15.24 -9.72
N SER A 57 -9.87 -16.34 -9.85
CA SER A 57 -9.12 -16.93 -8.75
C SER A 57 -8.05 -15.98 -8.21
N ALA A 58 -7.60 -16.18 -6.96
CA ALA A 58 -6.57 -15.32 -6.38
C ALA A 58 -5.28 -15.30 -7.20
N ALA A 59 -4.86 -16.46 -7.72
CA ALA A 59 -3.72 -16.57 -8.62
C ALA A 59 -3.89 -15.74 -9.89
N LYS A 60 -5.11 -15.70 -10.46
CA LYS A 60 -5.40 -14.92 -11.67
C LYS A 60 -5.40 -13.42 -11.40
N VAL A 61 -6.00 -12.97 -10.30
CA VAL A 61 -5.95 -11.55 -9.90
C VAL A 61 -4.51 -11.08 -9.72
N LEU A 62 -3.66 -11.87 -9.05
CA LEU A 62 -2.24 -11.54 -8.88
C LEU A 62 -1.50 -11.52 -10.23
N GLN A 63 -1.75 -12.50 -11.09
CA GLN A 63 -1.16 -12.54 -12.43
C GLN A 63 -1.57 -11.33 -13.28
N ASP A 64 -2.87 -10.99 -13.29
CA ASP A 64 -3.41 -9.88 -14.05
C ASP A 64 -2.89 -8.54 -13.49
N THR A 65 -2.74 -8.42 -12.17
CA THR A 65 -2.10 -7.27 -11.51
C THR A 65 -0.64 -7.13 -11.95
N CYS A 66 0.16 -8.20 -11.85
CA CYS A 66 1.56 -8.18 -12.27
C CYS A 66 1.70 -7.84 -13.77
N SER A 67 0.78 -8.33 -14.59
CA SER A 67 0.76 -8.04 -16.03
C SER A 67 0.43 -6.57 -16.29
N TYR A 68 -0.52 -6.01 -15.54
CA TYR A 68 -0.89 -4.59 -15.64
C TYR A 68 0.24 -3.67 -15.18
N ILE A 69 0.92 -4.00 -14.08
CA ILE A 69 2.11 -3.25 -13.64
C ILE A 69 3.17 -3.25 -14.75
N ARG A 70 3.43 -4.40 -15.38
CA ARG A 70 4.39 -4.49 -16.50
C ARG A 70 3.97 -3.67 -17.72
N SER A 71 2.67 -3.61 -18.04
CA SER A 71 2.20 -2.78 -19.15
C SER A 71 2.37 -1.29 -18.83
N LEU A 72 2.02 -0.87 -17.62
CA LEU A 72 2.23 0.51 -17.16
C LEU A 72 3.70 0.93 -17.22
N HIS A 73 4.62 0.07 -16.77
CA HIS A 73 6.05 0.36 -16.88
C HIS A 73 6.48 0.56 -18.34
N ARG A 74 6.01 -0.30 -19.25
CA ARG A 74 6.30 -0.14 -20.69
C ARG A 74 5.71 1.13 -21.26
N GLU A 75 4.45 1.46 -20.94
CA GLU A 75 3.81 2.68 -21.40
C GLU A 75 4.57 3.92 -20.93
N VAL A 76 5.05 3.92 -19.68
CA VAL A 76 5.90 4.99 -19.14
C VAL A 76 7.23 5.08 -19.88
N ASP A 77 7.90 3.95 -20.11
CA ASP A 77 9.18 3.90 -20.83
C ASP A 77 9.02 4.39 -22.29
N ASP A 78 8.01 3.90 -23.02
CA ASP A 78 7.70 4.29 -24.40
C ASP A 78 7.34 5.78 -24.50
N LEU A 79 6.54 6.29 -23.55
CA LEU A 79 6.22 7.71 -23.49
C LEU A 79 7.47 8.56 -23.21
N SER A 80 8.34 8.10 -22.30
CA SER A 80 9.59 8.78 -21.97
C SER A 80 10.53 8.84 -23.17
N GLU A 81 10.65 7.76 -23.95
CA GLU A 81 11.47 7.72 -25.16
C GLU A 81 10.91 8.68 -26.22
N ARG A 82 9.61 8.60 -26.53
CA ARG A 82 8.96 9.50 -27.50
C ARG A 82 9.08 10.96 -27.12
N LEU A 83 8.99 11.28 -25.82
CA LEU A 83 9.20 12.64 -25.33
C LEU A 83 10.64 13.09 -25.50
N SER A 84 11.61 12.21 -25.27
CA SER A 84 13.04 12.51 -25.46
C SER A 84 13.32 12.80 -26.94
N GLU A 85 12.80 11.97 -27.86
CA GLU A 85 12.90 12.18 -29.30
C GLU A 85 12.27 13.52 -29.73
N LEU A 86 11.08 13.85 -29.21
CA LEU A 86 10.43 15.12 -29.51
C LEU A 86 11.24 16.32 -29.03
N LEU A 87 11.94 16.22 -27.91
CA LEU A 87 12.81 17.28 -27.40
C LEU A 87 14.10 17.42 -28.21
N ASP A 88 14.60 16.33 -28.79
CA ASP A 88 15.83 16.29 -29.58
C ASP A 88 15.60 16.54 -31.08
N ALA A 89 14.35 16.49 -31.55
CA ALA A 89 13.99 16.73 -32.94
C ALA A 89 14.43 18.13 -33.43
N GLU A 90 15.24 18.16 -34.50
CA GLU A 90 15.64 19.40 -35.19
C GLU A 90 14.41 20.15 -35.72
N GLY A 91 13.92 21.11 -34.95
CA GLY A 91 12.72 21.88 -35.27
C GLY A 91 11.93 22.30 -34.04
N VAL A 92 12.12 21.61 -32.91
CA VAL A 92 11.60 22.09 -31.62
C VAL A 92 12.52 23.21 -31.12
N SER A 93 12.00 24.45 -31.14
CA SER A 93 12.74 25.57 -30.59
C SER A 93 13.00 25.34 -29.10
N SER A 94 14.13 25.88 -28.59
CA SER A 94 14.48 25.81 -27.17
C SER A 94 13.33 26.26 -26.25
N ALA A 95 12.52 27.23 -26.69
CA ALA A 95 11.34 27.71 -25.96
C ALA A 95 10.20 26.67 -25.90
N GLN A 96 9.90 25.97 -27.00
CA GLN A 96 8.90 24.91 -27.03
C GLN A 96 9.35 23.71 -26.19
N ALA A 97 10.62 23.34 -26.26
CA ALA A 97 11.21 22.32 -25.39
C ALA A 97 11.12 22.71 -23.91
N ALA A 98 11.33 23.98 -23.56
CA ALA A 98 11.16 24.49 -22.20
C ALA A 98 9.71 24.41 -21.70
N ILE A 99 8.73 24.72 -22.56
CA ILE A 99 7.30 24.58 -22.24
C ILE A 99 6.94 23.11 -21.98
N ILE A 100 7.37 22.20 -22.85
CA ILE A 100 7.15 20.75 -22.67
C ILE A 100 7.75 20.28 -21.34
N ARG A 101 8.99 20.68 -21.01
CA ARG A 101 9.62 20.37 -19.72
C ARG A 101 8.85 20.95 -18.53
N SER A 102 8.24 22.14 -18.67
CA SER A 102 7.45 22.76 -17.59
C SER A 102 6.09 22.12 -17.34
N LEU A 103 5.50 21.46 -18.35
CA LEU A 103 4.23 20.74 -18.22
C LEU A 103 4.39 19.34 -17.62
N LEU A 104 5.63 18.82 -17.58
CA LEU A 104 5.99 17.50 -17.06
C LEU A 104 6.52 17.56 -15.61
N MET A 105 6.58 18.76 -15.01
CA MET A 105 6.96 18.98 -13.60
C MET A 105 5.76 19.31 -12.72
#